data_AF-A0A4Q0S6Q9-F1
#
_entry.id   AF-A0A4Q0S6Q9-F1
#
_cell.length_a   1.000
_cell.length_b   1.000
_cell.length_c   1.000
_cell.angle_alpha   90.00
_cell.angle_beta   90.00
_cell.angle_gamma   90.00
#
_symmetry.space_group_name_H-M   'P 1'
#
loop_
_entity.id
_entity.type
_entity.pdbx_description
1 polymer ?
#
loop_
_entity_poly.entity_id
_entity_poly.type
_entity_poly.pdbx_seq_one_letter_code
_entity_poly.pdbx_strand_id
1 'polypeptide(L)' 'MQRQILFRCPRTGMNVQHRTDDERPERSEPADSYVPVRCPACMSLHFVNSTTGKLLNEPSGQPGSRPRSA' A
#
# COMPACT_ATOMS: atom_id res chain seq x y z
N MET A 1 -16.32 -9.90 1.50
CA MET A 1 -16.43 -8.75 2.43
C MET A 1 -15.48 -7.69 1.93
N GLN A 2 -15.97 -6.54 1.47
CA GLN A 2 -15.11 -5.46 0.96
C GLN A 2 -14.21 -4.90 2.07
N ARG A 3 -12.89 -4.95 1.88
CA ARG A 3 -11.91 -4.54 2.90
C ARG A 3 -11.20 -3.27 2.45
N GLN A 4 -11.14 -2.28 3.33
CA GLN A 4 -10.44 -1.04 3.07
C GLN A 4 -9.01 -1.13 3.59
N ILE A 5 -8.03 -0.81 2.73
CA ILE A 5 -6.62 -0.67 3.08
C ILE A 5 -6.20 0.78 2.94
N LEU A 6 -5.32 1.21 3.83
CA LEU A 6 -4.70 2.52 3.80
C LEU A 6 -3.22 2.32 3.52
N PHE A 7 -2.70 2.98 2.49
CA PHE A 7 -1.28 2.98 2.18
C PHE A 7 -0.79 4.40 1.92
N ARG A 8 0.48 4.66 2.19
CA ARG A 8 1.08 5.97 1.94
C ARG A 8 1.73 5.98 0.57
N CYS A 9 1.31 6.90 -0.31
CA CYS A 9 1.95 7.04 -1.62
C CYS A 9 3.40 7.52 -1.43
N PRO A 10 4.41 6.79 -1.94
CA PRO A 10 5.82 7.16 -1.78
C PRO A 10 6.19 8.38 -2.65
N ARG A 11 5.40 8.67 -3.68
CA ARG A 11 5.66 9.78 -4.60
C ARG A 11 5.08 11.10 -4.10
N THR A 12 3.89 11.10 -3.51
CA THR A 12 3.20 12.32 -3.04
C THR A 12 3.21 12.46 -1.52
N GLY A 13 3.54 11.39 -0.78
CA GLY A 13 3.48 11.35 0.67
C GLY A 13 2.07 11.27 1.25
N MET A 14 1.02 11.27 0.41
CA MET A 14 -0.39 11.23 0.83
C MET A 14 -0.83 9.83 1.25
N ASN A 15 -1.69 9.75 2.27
CA ASN A 15 -2.38 8.51 2.62
C ASN A 15 -3.54 8.30 1.64
N VAL A 16 -3.55 7.15 0.99
CA VAL A 16 -4.55 6.75 0.03
C VAL A 16 -5.35 5.59 0.60
N GLN A 17 -6.66 5.77 0.68
CA GLN A 17 -7.59 4.70 1.00
C GLN A 17 -7.99 3.96 -0.27
N HIS A 18 -7.78 2.66 -0.29
CA HIS A 18 -8.18 1.78 -1.38
C HIS A 18 -9.13 0.70 -0.87
N ARG A 19 -10.19 0.42 -1.62
CA ARG A 19 -11.10 -0.69 -1.33
C ARG A 19 -10.62 -1.90 -2.12
N THR A 20 -10.16 -2.92 -1.41
CA THR A 20 -9.80 -4.20 -1.99
C THR A 20 -11.04 -5.09 -1.96
N ASP A 21 -11.46 -5.55 -3.13
CA ASP A 21 -12.48 -6.57 -3.26
C ASP A 21 -11.80 -7.93 -3.04
N ASP A 22 -11.56 -8.26 -1.78
CA ASP A 22 -10.99 -9.53 -1.40
C ASP A 22 -12.13 -10.58 -1.42
N GLU A 23 -12.34 -11.18 -2.58
CA GLU A 23 -13.27 -12.30 -2.78
C GLU A 23 -12.71 -13.63 -2.27
N ARG A 24 -11.77 -13.66 -1.30
CA ARG A 24 -11.19 -14.92 -0.83
C ARG A 24 -11.37 -15.16 0.67
N PRO A 25 -11.92 -16.32 1.07
CA PRO A 25 -12.36 -16.58 2.42
C PRO A 25 -11.18 -16.87 3.34
N GLU A 26 -11.13 -16.17 4.46
CA GLU A 26 -10.73 -16.62 5.82
C GLU A 26 -9.75 -17.80 5.99
N ARG A 27 -8.73 -17.93 5.13
CA ARG A 27 -7.79 -19.04 5.24
C ARG A 27 -6.41 -18.65 4.74
N SER A 28 -5.61 -18.13 5.66
CA SER A 28 -4.15 -18.26 5.62
C SER A 28 -3.50 -17.94 4.28
N GLU A 29 -3.94 -16.89 3.59
CA GLU A 29 -3.13 -16.36 2.49
C GLU A 29 -1.84 -15.81 3.12
N PRO A 30 -0.67 -16.08 2.50
CA PRO A 30 0.59 -15.62 3.04
C PRO A 30 0.49 -14.12 3.31
N ALA A 31 1.04 -13.67 4.44
CA ALA A 31 0.99 -12.29 4.89
C ALA A 31 1.65 -11.29 3.90
N ASP A 32 2.06 -11.76 2.72
CA ASP A 32 2.77 -11.11 1.62
C ASP A 32 1.96 -11.14 0.30
N SER A 33 0.63 -11.13 0.35
CA SER A 33 -0.18 -10.96 -0.87
C SER A 33 -0.21 -9.49 -1.29
N TYR A 34 0.58 -9.14 -2.30
CA TYR A 34 0.66 -7.79 -2.84
C TYR A 34 -0.20 -7.65 -4.08
N VAL A 35 -1.13 -6.69 -4.04
CA VAL A 35 -2.02 -6.38 -5.16
C VAL A 35 -1.61 -5.06 -5.82
N PRO A 36 -1.64 -4.98 -7.17
CA PRO A 36 -1.39 -3.73 -7.87
C PRO A 36 -2.59 -2.80 -7.72
N VAL A 37 -2.41 -1.67 -7.05
CA VAL A 37 -3.43 -0.64 -6.87
C VAL A 37 -3.04 0.63 -7.61
N ARG A 38 -4.02 1.21 -8.31
CA ARG A 38 -3.84 2.51 -8.97
C ARG A 38 -4.01 3.61 -7.95
N CYS A 39 -2.93 4.34 -7.70
CA CYS A 39 -2.93 5.44 -6.75
C CYS A 39 -3.60 6.68 -7.37
N PRO A 40 -4.69 7.20 -6.80
CA PRO A 40 -5.33 8.40 -7.29
C PRO A 40 -4.48 9.66 -7.08
N ALA A 41 -3.53 9.64 -6.13
CA ALA A 41 -2.69 10.79 -5.83
C ALA A 41 -1.59 11.02 -6.87
N CYS A 42 -0.98 9.95 -7.39
CA CYS A 42 0.16 10.04 -8.32
C CYS A 42 -0.11 9.38 -9.68
N MET A 43 -1.33 8.88 -9.89
CA MET A 43 -1.79 8.11 -11.06
C MET A 43 -0.93 6.89 -11.41
N SER A 44 -0.06 6.46 -10.49
CA SER A 44 0.87 5.35 -10.69
C SER A 44 0.35 4.07 -10.04
N LEU A 45 0.85 2.92 -10.49
CA LEU A 45 0.56 1.62 -9.87
C LEU A 45 1.51 1.38 -8.70
N HIS A 46 0.94 0.97 -7.56
CA HIS A 46 1.67 0.59 -6.36
C HIS A 46 1.28 -0.82 -5.95
N PHE A 47 2.26 -1.61 -5.53
CA PHE A 47 2.01 -2.95 -5.00
C PHE A 47 1.81 -2.84 -3.50
N VAL A 48 0.56 -2.94 -3.06
CA VAL A 48 0.18 -2.84 -1.64
C VAL A 48 -0.22 -4.21 -1.13
N ASN A 49 0.16 -4.50 0.09
CA ASN A 49 -0.24 -5.70 0.77
C ASN A 49 -1.72 -5.60 1.13
N SER A 50 -2.56 -6.50 0.63
CA SER A 50 -4.00 -6.47 0.90
C SER A 50 -4.35 -6.73 2.38
N THR A 51 -3.43 -7.36 3.12
CA THR A 51 -3.60 -7.68 4.54
C THR A 51 -3.09 -6.57 5.46
N THR A 52 -1.92 -5.99 5.15
CA THR A 52 -1.24 -5.04 6.05
C THR A 52 -1.28 -3.58 5.58
N GLY A 53 -1.60 -3.32 4.31
CA GLY A 53 -1.56 -1.98 3.71
C GLY A 53 -0.13 -1.46 3.41
N LYS A 54 0.90 -2.26 3.68
CA LYS A 54 2.30 -1.90 3.41
C LYS A 54 2.64 -2.01 1.93
N LEU A 55 3.55 -1.18 1.45
CA LEU A 55 4.06 -1.28 0.09
C LEU A 55 5.18 -2.32 0.00
N LEU A 56 5.26 -3.05 -1.13
CA LEU A 56 6.32 -4.04 -1.39
C LEU A 56 7.73 -3.42 -1.31
N ASN A 57 7.83 -2.13 -1.65
CA ASN A 57 9.08 -1.38 -1.65
C ASN A 57 9.20 -0.40 -0.46
N GLU A 58 8.39 -0.57 0.60
CA GLU A 58 8.60 0.22 1.82
C GLU A 58 9.78 -0.39 2.59
N PRO A 59 10.94 0.28 2.67
CA PRO A 59 11.97 -0.18 3.58
C PRO A 59 11.37 -0.12 4.99
N SER A 60 11.56 -1.18 5.77
CA SER A 60 11.02 -1.37 7.13
C SER A 60 11.42 -0.30 8.17
N GLY A 61 11.96 0.84 7.74
CA GLY A 61 12.38 1.97 8.55
C GLY A 61 11.99 3.31 7.94
N GLN A 62 11.15 4.01 8.71
CA GLN A 62 11.01 5.47 8.83
C GLN A 62 9.96 6.23 7.98
N PRO A 63 8.98 6.88 8.65
CA PRO A 63 8.22 7.97 8.08
C PRO A 63 9.11 9.21 8.01
N GLY A 64 9.60 9.54 6.82
CA GLY A 64 10.33 10.79 6.60
C GLY A 64 11.67 10.58 5.94
N SER A 65 11.65 10.28 4.64
CA SER A 65 12.77 10.64 3.78
C SER A 65 12.88 12.16 3.79
N ARG A 66 13.66 12.69 4.73
CA ARG A 66 14.13 14.08 4.76
C ARG A 66 14.69 14.40 3.37
N PRO A 67 14.38 15.57 2.77
CA PRO A 67 15.05 15.97 1.54
C PRO A 67 16.56 16.00 1.83
N ARG A 68 17.34 15.33 0.97
CA ARG A 68 18.79 15.51 0.95
C ARG A 68 19.05 16.95 0.56
N SER A 69 19.44 17.78 1.52
CA SER A 69 19.97 19.11 1.26
C SER A 69 21.46 19.03 0.96
N ALA A 70 21.83 19.77 -0.09
CA ALA A 70 23.16 20.22 -0.53
C ALA A 70 24.12 19.16 -1.09
#